data_AF-A0A174RGA5-F1
#
_entry.id   AF-A0A174RGA5-F1
#
_cell.length_a   1.000
_cell.length_b   1.000
_cell.length_c   1.000
_cell.angle_alpha   90.00
_cell.angle_beta   90.00
_cell.angle_gamma   90.00
#
_symmetry.space_group_name_H-M   'P 1'
#
loop_
_entity.id
_entity.type
_entity.pdbx_description
1 polymer ?
#
loop_
_entity_poly.entity_id
_entity_poly.type
_entity_poly.pdbx_seq_one_letter_code
_entity_poly.pdbx_strand_id
1 'polypeptide(L)'
;MNYLKQSKHLWIIPAYGIFYMISFMLMEQSDVKIHMIHSLADDKIPFCPYFIIPYVLWYFFLIGTVIYFAVFCPSKKEYYQYLGTLGVGMTLFLLISYVYPNGQHLRPDLGSTGGGVFISVIRFLYKIDTPTNIFPSMHVFNATASCIALYQNERCRKNKLFTVSQIILTISIVLSTMFLKQHSVADVMTALILNILCYQLFYRVLPARKERLAEVLTRREICTVPNLLSTLRLCLAVVFFGIFERYGVGEYRTVLVLLILAAAATDVLDGRIARSFNSISQVGRILDPVADKAMQGVMIAYLIPRYPLAKLVLILFVIKECYMTVAGWKVLMETKETIEAQWHGKLNTAVTYVVVLILLAGPRLPYSTSNVLIGACAVCMAMSLSMYAAQFREMLEHQNGRYQRKMQGGFSGN
;
A
#
# COMPACT_ATOMS: atom_id res chain seq x y z
N MET A 1 31.85 -15.33 -16.30
CA MET A 1 31.01 -14.52 -17.21
C MET A 1 29.79 -15.26 -17.79
N ASN A 2 29.85 -16.56 -18.10
CA ASN A 2 28.73 -17.30 -18.73
C ASN A 2 27.51 -17.59 -17.83
N TYR A 3 27.68 -17.72 -16.50
CA TYR A 3 26.58 -17.96 -15.56
C TYR A 3 25.59 -16.77 -15.45
N LEU A 4 26.11 -15.53 -15.50
CA LEU A 4 25.30 -14.31 -15.45
C LEU A 4 24.47 -14.09 -16.74
N LYS A 5 24.91 -14.62 -17.89
CA LYS A 5 24.14 -14.58 -19.14
C LYS A 5 22.97 -15.59 -19.15
N GLN A 6 23.09 -16.73 -18.46
CA GLN A 6 22.00 -17.71 -18.31
C GLN A 6 20.99 -17.36 -17.22
N SER A 7 21.40 -16.61 -16.19
CA SER A 7 20.57 -16.27 -15.04
C SER A 7 19.90 -14.90 -15.14
N LYS A 8 19.02 -14.71 -16.15
CA LYS A 8 18.27 -13.46 -16.39
C LYS A 8 17.53 -12.91 -15.15
N HIS A 9 17.12 -13.78 -14.22
CA HIS A 9 16.45 -13.41 -12.98
C HIS A 9 17.33 -12.59 -12.02
N LEU A 10 18.65 -12.76 -12.07
CA LEU A 10 19.58 -12.02 -11.19
C LEU A 10 19.60 -10.52 -11.48
N TRP A 11 19.26 -10.09 -12.70
CA TRP A 11 19.20 -8.67 -13.08
C TRP A 11 18.10 -7.89 -12.36
N ILE A 12 17.11 -8.57 -11.79
CA ILE A 12 16.03 -7.95 -11.02
C ILE A 12 16.61 -7.24 -9.79
N ILE A 13 17.63 -7.82 -9.13
CA ILE A 13 18.21 -7.29 -7.90
C ILE A 13 18.89 -5.93 -8.13
N PRO A 14 19.89 -5.78 -9.04
CA PRO A 14 20.52 -4.49 -9.28
C PRO A 14 19.57 -3.49 -9.91
N ALA A 15 18.67 -3.90 -10.81
CA ALA A 15 17.69 -2.98 -11.41
C ALA A 15 16.75 -2.38 -10.35
N TYR A 16 16.21 -3.22 -9.46
CA TYR A 16 15.38 -2.75 -8.34
C TYR A 16 16.19 -1.94 -7.34
N GLY A 17 17.44 -2.34 -7.04
CA GLY A 17 18.32 -1.59 -6.15
C GLY A 17 18.59 -0.17 -6.63
N ILE A 18 18.85 0.02 -7.93
CA ILE A 18 19.04 1.35 -8.54
C ILE A 18 17.74 2.17 -8.43
N PHE A 19 16.60 1.58 -8.82
CA PHE A 19 15.30 2.24 -8.70
C PHE A 19 15.00 2.69 -7.26
N TYR A 20 15.24 1.79 -6.29
CA TYR A 20 14.99 2.06 -4.89
C TYR A 20 15.88 3.19 -4.38
N MET A 21 17.19 3.14 -4.68
CA MET A 21 18.14 4.17 -4.23
C MET A 21 17.83 5.54 -4.81
N ILE A 22 17.51 5.63 -6.11
CA ILE A 22 17.11 6.89 -6.74
C ILE A 22 15.85 7.44 -6.07
N SER A 23 14.82 6.60 -5.91
CA SER A 23 13.55 7.00 -5.30
C SER A 23 13.74 7.48 -3.86
N PHE A 24 14.55 6.76 -3.08
CA PHE A 24 14.86 7.11 -1.70
C PHE A 24 15.63 8.43 -1.62
N MET A 25 16.67 8.63 -2.44
CA MET A 25 17.44 9.88 -2.45
C MET A 25 16.58 11.09 -2.83
N LEU A 26 15.68 10.96 -3.82
CA LEU A 26 14.76 12.05 -4.20
C LEU A 26 13.81 12.41 -3.06
N MET A 27 13.34 11.40 -2.33
CA MET A 27 12.47 11.58 -1.17
C MET A 27 13.21 12.19 0.02
N GLU A 28 14.49 11.91 0.16
CA GLU A 28 15.32 12.39 1.26
C GLU A 28 15.78 13.85 1.07
N GLN A 29 15.98 14.26 -0.18
CA GLN A 29 16.34 15.64 -0.53
C GLN A 29 15.16 16.62 -0.52
N SER A 30 13.93 16.13 -0.35
CA SER A 30 12.75 16.98 -0.47
C SER A 30 12.51 17.78 0.82
N ASP A 31 12.54 19.12 0.71
CA ASP A 31 12.16 20.03 1.81
C ASP A 31 10.64 20.10 1.93
N VAL A 32 10.07 19.18 2.71
CA VAL A 32 8.63 19.01 2.87
C VAL A 32 8.27 18.95 4.34
N LYS A 33 7.02 19.29 4.67
CA LYS A 33 6.54 19.21 6.06
C LYS A 33 6.60 17.76 6.55
N ILE A 34 7.34 17.55 7.65
CA ILE A 34 7.57 16.23 8.22
C ILE A 34 6.53 15.92 9.30
N HIS A 35 5.92 14.75 9.23
CA HIS A 35 5.06 14.22 10.27
C HIS A 35 5.89 13.49 11.32
N MET A 36 5.87 13.99 12.54
CA MET A 36 6.64 13.40 13.62
C MET A 36 5.99 12.11 14.12
N ILE A 37 6.73 11.01 14.02
CA ILE A 37 6.37 9.71 14.56
C ILE A 37 6.98 9.60 15.96
N HIS A 38 6.12 9.44 16.96
CA HIS A 38 6.48 9.28 18.36
C HIS A 38 5.50 8.36 19.07
N SER A 39 6.00 7.58 20.02
CA SER A 39 5.20 6.77 20.93
C SER A 39 5.67 6.96 22.37
N LEU A 40 4.76 6.81 23.34
CA LEU A 40 5.09 6.90 24.77
C LEU A 40 6.08 5.83 25.23
N ALA A 41 6.27 4.75 24.45
CA ALA A 41 7.26 3.73 24.73
C ALA A 41 8.68 4.20 24.39
N ASP A 42 8.83 5.11 23.42
CA ASP A 42 10.14 5.63 22.99
C ASP A 42 10.86 6.37 24.11
N ASP A 43 10.09 7.08 24.94
CA ASP A 43 10.58 7.85 26.10
C ASP A 43 11.20 6.95 27.19
N LYS A 44 10.77 5.68 27.25
CA LYS A 44 11.22 4.70 28.26
C LYS A 44 12.45 3.90 27.81
N ILE A 45 12.78 3.91 26.52
CA ILE A 45 13.91 3.16 25.97
C ILE A 45 15.17 4.02 26.14
N PRO A 46 16.20 3.57 26.88
CA PRO A 46 17.44 4.34 27.02
C PRO A 46 18.26 4.31 25.73
N PHE A 47 19.08 5.34 25.51
CA PHE A 47 20.09 5.30 24.45
C PHE A 47 21.23 4.36 24.86
N CYS A 48 21.62 3.42 23.99
CA CYS A 48 22.71 2.48 24.25
C CYS A 48 23.66 2.37 23.04
N PRO A 49 24.87 2.94 23.10
CA PRO A 49 25.74 3.05 21.94
C PRO A 49 26.32 1.70 21.47
N TYR A 50 26.39 0.69 22.33
CA TYR A 50 26.90 -0.65 21.97
C TYR A 50 26.05 -1.36 20.92
N PHE A 51 24.78 -0.97 20.78
CA PHE A 51 23.88 -1.51 19.77
C PHE A 51 24.25 -1.09 18.33
N ILE A 52 25.26 -0.23 18.14
CA ILE A 52 25.81 0.05 16.81
C ILE A 52 26.34 -1.20 16.11
N ILE A 53 26.83 -2.19 16.86
CA ILE A 53 27.35 -3.45 16.31
C ILE A 53 26.24 -4.22 15.57
N PRO A 54 25.12 -4.63 16.22
CA PRO A 54 24.04 -5.30 15.51
C PRO A 54 23.42 -4.42 14.42
N TYR A 55 23.37 -3.10 14.60
CA TYR A 55 22.88 -2.19 13.55
C TYR A 55 23.72 -2.27 12.28
N VAL A 56 25.05 -2.20 12.37
CA VAL A 56 25.93 -2.31 11.20
C VAL A 56 25.90 -3.71 10.60
N LEU A 57 25.74 -4.76 11.43
CA LEU A 57 25.59 -6.13 10.96
C LEU A 57 24.34 -6.35 10.09
N TRP A 58 23.32 -5.47 10.19
CA TRP A 58 22.14 -5.53 9.35
C TRP A 58 22.47 -5.50 7.85
N TYR A 59 23.39 -4.62 7.42
CA TYR A 59 23.78 -4.50 6.02
C TYR A 59 24.33 -5.83 5.48
N PHE A 60 25.22 -6.45 6.25
CA PHE A 60 25.81 -7.75 5.91
C PHE A 60 24.78 -8.88 5.95
N PHE A 61 23.87 -8.85 6.92
CA PHE A 61 22.82 -9.85 7.05
C PHE A 61 21.85 -9.81 5.85
N LEU A 62 21.43 -8.62 5.44
CA LEU A 62 20.54 -8.43 4.27
C LEU A 62 21.24 -8.85 2.98
N ILE A 63 22.42 -8.29 2.70
CA ILE A 63 23.19 -8.59 1.47
C ILE A 63 23.53 -10.09 1.42
N GLY A 64 24.00 -10.66 2.52
CA GLY A 64 24.32 -12.07 2.63
C GLY A 64 23.12 -12.97 2.36
N THR A 65 21.94 -12.62 2.88
CA THR A 65 20.70 -13.38 2.65
C THR A 65 20.24 -13.27 1.19
N VAL A 66 20.30 -12.08 0.58
CA VAL A 66 20.01 -11.89 -0.85
C VAL A 66 20.95 -12.71 -1.72
N ILE A 67 22.26 -12.68 -1.46
CA ILE A 67 23.25 -13.49 -2.19
C ILE A 67 22.98 -14.99 -2.00
N TYR A 68 22.66 -15.43 -0.78
CA TYR A 68 22.31 -16.82 -0.50
C TYR A 68 21.14 -17.29 -1.36
N PHE A 69 20.01 -16.58 -1.35
CA PHE A 69 18.85 -16.98 -2.14
C PHE A 69 19.07 -16.83 -3.65
N ALA A 70 19.88 -15.84 -4.07
CA ALA A 70 20.14 -15.59 -5.48
C ALA A 70 21.08 -16.62 -6.13
N VAL A 71 22.11 -17.07 -5.41
CA VAL A 71 23.20 -17.88 -5.98
C VAL A 71 23.22 -19.30 -5.42
N PHE A 72 22.95 -19.46 -4.13
CA PHE A 72 23.17 -20.72 -3.42
C PHE A 72 21.88 -21.51 -3.16
N CYS A 73 20.71 -20.89 -3.28
CA CYS A 73 19.43 -21.58 -3.12
C CYS A 73 19.02 -22.26 -4.45
N PRO A 74 18.87 -23.60 -4.47
CA PRO A 74 18.43 -24.31 -5.68
C PRO A 74 16.95 -24.05 -6.02
N SER A 75 16.15 -23.66 -5.01
CA SER A 75 14.71 -23.46 -5.15
C SER A 75 14.39 -22.07 -5.68
N LYS A 76 14.04 -21.98 -6.97
CA LYS A 76 13.51 -20.73 -7.57
C LYS A 76 12.26 -20.22 -6.85
N LYS A 77 11.46 -21.13 -6.28
CA LYS A 77 10.27 -20.76 -5.50
C LYS A 77 10.66 -19.93 -4.28
N GLU A 78 11.61 -20.41 -3.48
CA GLU A 78 12.07 -19.70 -2.27
C GLU A 78 12.74 -18.37 -2.62
N TYR A 79 13.54 -18.35 -3.69
CA TYR A 79 14.11 -17.12 -4.23
C TYR A 79 13.04 -16.06 -4.53
N TYR A 80 12.00 -16.39 -5.30
CA TYR A 80 10.94 -15.43 -5.63
C TYR A 80 10.03 -15.09 -4.43
N GLN A 81 9.87 -16.01 -3.46
CA GLN A 81 9.14 -15.70 -2.23
C GLN A 81 9.88 -14.65 -1.40
N TYR A 82 11.20 -14.81 -1.22
CA TYR A 82 12.02 -13.86 -0.48
C TYR A 82 12.15 -12.52 -1.21
N LEU A 83 12.55 -12.53 -2.50
CA LEU A 83 12.67 -11.29 -3.27
C LEU A 83 11.34 -10.58 -3.47
N GLY A 84 10.25 -11.33 -3.64
CA GLY A 84 8.90 -10.75 -3.71
C GLY A 84 8.50 -10.09 -2.39
N THR A 85 8.82 -10.72 -1.26
CA THR A 85 8.60 -10.15 0.08
C THR A 85 9.36 -8.84 0.26
N LEU A 86 10.66 -8.83 -0.07
CA LEU A 86 11.47 -7.61 -0.03
C LEU A 86 10.92 -6.55 -0.99
N GLY A 87 10.76 -6.88 -2.27
CA GLY A 87 10.31 -5.94 -3.29
C GLY A 87 8.98 -5.26 -2.94
N VAL A 88 7.98 -6.03 -2.48
CA VAL A 88 6.68 -5.47 -2.07
C VAL A 88 6.81 -4.59 -0.83
N GLY A 89 7.47 -5.06 0.23
CA GLY A 89 7.60 -4.27 1.46
C GLY A 89 8.39 -2.99 1.28
N MET A 90 9.51 -3.08 0.56
CA MET A 90 10.37 -1.93 0.24
C MET A 90 9.67 -0.93 -0.70
N THR A 91 8.86 -1.40 -1.66
CA THR A 91 8.06 -0.51 -2.52
C THR A 91 6.96 0.17 -1.72
N LEU A 92 6.26 -0.55 -0.85
CA LEU A 92 5.23 0.02 0.02
C LEU A 92 5.80 1.09 0.94
N PHE A 93 7.00 0.88 1.48
CA PHE A 93 7.72 1.90 2.24
C PHE A 93 7.94 3.18 1.43
N LEU A 94 8.45 3.08 0.19
CA LEU A 94 8.65 4.26 -0.67
C LEU A 94 7.32 4.99 -0.94
N LEU A 95 6.24 4.25 -1.20
CA LEU A 95 4.93 4.84 -1.44
C LEU A 95 4.37 5.54 -0.19
N ILE A 96 4.49 4.92 0.97
CA ILE A 96 4.02 5.48 2.24
C ILE A 96 4.81 6.73 2.60
N SER A 97 6.14 6.69 2.54
CA SER A 97 6.99 7.85 2.84
C SER A 97 6.90 8.96 1.78
N TYR A 98 6.55 8.61 0.53
CA TYR A 98 6.21 9.60 -0.48
C TYR A 98 4.91 10.33 -0.12
N VAL A 99 3.86 9.59 0.19
CA VAL A 99 2.54 10.16 0.50
C VAL A 99 2.50 10.86 1.87
N TYR A 100 3.23 10.32 2.84
CA TYR A 100 3.25 10.77 4.22
C TYR A 100 4.71 10.96 4.67
N PRO A 101 5.34 12.09 4.28
CA PRO A 101 6.69 12.40 4.74
C PRO A 101 6.72 12.42 6.27
N ASN A 102 7.62 11.64 6.85
CA ASN A 102 7.62 11.35 8.27
C ASN A 102 9.04 11.40 8.86
N GLY A 103 9.17 11.49 10.18
CA GLY A 103 10.47 11.54 10.85
C GLY A 103 10.37 11.47 12.37
N GLN A 104 11.50 11.55 13.06
CA GLN A 104 11.59 11.41 14.52
C GLN A 104 12.60 12.39 15.16
N HIS A 105 12.38 12.71 16.44
CA HIS A 105 13.24 13.60 17.24
C HIS A 105 13.72 12.92 18.54
N LEU A 106 14.16 11.67 18.44
CA LEU A 106 14.61 10.85 19.55
C LEU A 106 16.13 10.86 19.75
N ARG A 107 16.89 11.33 18.75
CA ARG A 107 18.36 11.28 18.76
C ARG A 107 18.93 12.19 19.86
N PRO A 108 19.80 11.68 20.74
CA PRO A 108 20.46 12.50 21.76
C PRO A 108 21.55 13.39 21.14
N ASP A 109 21.92 14.47 21.85
CA ASP A 109 23.08 15.28 21.50
C ASP A 109 24.38 14.53 21.81
N LEU A 110 25.06 14.09 20.75
CA LEU A 110 26.33 13.37 20.81
C LEU A 110 27.55 14.29 20.89
N GLY A 111 27.37 15.61 20.95
CA GLY A 111 28.45 16.58 21.12
C GLY A 111 29.02 16.61 22.54
N SER A 112 28.16 16.38 23.54
CA SER A 112 28.51 16.32 24.96
C SER A 112 28.92 14.92 25.44
N THR A 113 28.66 13.89 24.64
CA THR A 113 28.96 12.50 24.97
C THR A 113 30.38 12.16 24.47
N GLY A 114 31.30 11.79 25.37
CA GLY A 114 32.75 11.65 25.09
C GLY A 114 33.18 10.83 23.85
N GLY A 115 34.45 10.95 23.47
CA GLY A 115 35.04 10.51 22.19
C GLY A 115 35.27 9.00 21.97
N GLY A 116 34.37 8.11 22.41
CA GLY A 116 34.50 6.67 22.18
C GLY A 116 34.31 6.25 20.71
N VAL A 117 34.94 5.14 20.30
CA VAL A 117 34.81 4.57 18.94
C VAL A 117 33.34 4.35 18.56
N PHE A 118 32.52 3.83 19.47
CA PHE A 118 31.09 3.62 19.21
C PHE A 118 30.34 4.93 18.93
N ILE A 119 30.60 6.00 19.68
CA ILE A 119 29.96 7.31 19.47
C ILE A 119 30.39 7.91 18.12
N SER A 120 31.65 7.72 17.72
CA SER A 120 32.14 8.17 16.41
C SER A 120 31.41 7.47 15.26
N VAL A 121 31.24 6.15 15.34
CA VAL A 121 30.50 5.37 14.34
C VAL A 121 29.02 5.77 14.31
N ILE A 122 28.39 6.03 15.47
CA ILE A 122 27.01 6.50 15.53
C ILE A 122 26.86 7.88 14.92
N ARG A 123 27.82 8.79 15.13
CA ARG A 123 27.82 10.13 14.51
C ARG A 123 27.89 10.03 12.99
N PHE A 124 28.70 9.12 12.46
CA PHE A 124 28.75 8.83 11.03
C PHE A 124 27.44 8.22 10.53
N LEU A 125 26.89 7.27 11.28
CA LEU A 125 25.59 6.65 10.97
C LEU A 125 24.49 7.70 10.88
N TYR A 126 24.37 8.60 11.86
CA TYR A 126 23.36 9.67 11.89
C TYR A 126 23.44 10.65 10.71
N LYS A 127 24.61 10.73 10.05
CA LYS A 127 24.82 11.57 8.87
C LYS A 127 24.36 10.89 7.58
N ILE A 128 24.51 9.57 7.47
CA ILE A 128 24.14 8.79 6.28
C ILE A 128 22.67 8.41 6.34
N ASP A 129 22.24 7.95 7.51
CA ASP A 129 20.90 7.52 7.81
C ASP A 129 20.27 8.63 8.64
N THR A 130 19.37 9.38 8.03
CA THR A 130 18.72 10.57 8.59
C THR A 130 17.49 10.17 9.40
N PRO A 131 16.97 11.03 10.30
CA PRO A 131 15.83 10.69 11.13
C PRO A 131 14.49 10.86 10.40
N THR A 132 14.50 10.76 9.07
CA THR A 132 13.40 11.08 8.16
C THR A 132 13.06 9.89 7.28
N ASN A 133 11.81 9.84 6.83
CA ASN A 133 11.23 8.75 6.05
C ASN A 133 11.47 7.38 6.70
N ILE A 134 11.17 7.25 7.99
CA ILE A 134 11.47 6.06 8.81
C ILE A 134 10.31 5.05 8.87
N PHE A 135 9.11 5.44 8.45
CA PHE A 135 7.87 4.68 8.65
C PHE A 135 7.38 4.00 7.36
N PRO A 136 7.14 2.67 7.36
CA PRO A 136 7.52 1.68 8.38
C PRO A 136 9.03 1.38 8.38
N SER A 137 9.57 0.85 9.50
CA SER A 137 11.02 0.60 9.61
C SER A 137 11.51 -0.47 8.62
N MET A 138 12.34 -0.03 7.67
CA MET A 138 12.97 -0.88 6.67
C MET A 138 14.02 -1.82 7.26
N HIS A 139 14.74 -1.38 8.29
CA HIS A 139 15.71 -2.21 9.01
C HIS A 139 15.02 -3.43 9.63
N VAL A 140 13.93 -3.18 10.35
CA VAL A 140 13.11 -4.22 10.98
C VAL A 140 12.48 -5.12 9.93
N PHE A 141 11.81 -4.54 8.93
CA PHE A 141 11.11 -5.31 7.90
C PHE A 141 12.07 -6.26 7.16
N ASN A 142 13.21 -5.76 6.68
CA ASN A 142 14.17 -6.55 5.91
C ASN A 142 14.85 -7.62 6.78
N ALA A 143 15.17 -7.32 8.04
CA ALA A 143 15.77 -8.28 8.96
C ALA A 143 14.79 -9.42 9.27
N THR A 144 13.55 -9.10 9.61
CA THR A 144 12.51 -10.11 9.89
C THR A 144 12.18 -10.94 8.64
N ALA A 145 12.08 -10.32 7.46
CA ALA A 145 11.86 -11.04 6.21
C ALA A 145 13.00 -12.02 5.90
N SER A 146 14.24 -11.60 6.13
CA SER A 146 15.44 -12.44 5.96
C SER A 146 15.44 -13.61 6.94
N CYS A 147 15.11 -13.35 8.21
CA CYS A 147 15.01 -14.37 9.24
C CYS A 147 13.98 -15.45 8.91
N ILE A 148 12.78 -15.03 8.49
CA ILE A 148 11.70 -15.94 8.10
C ILE A 148 12.09 -16.75 6.87
N ALA A 149 12.67 -16.12 5.85
CA ALA A 149 13.09 -16.82 4.63
C ALA A 149 14.13 -17.90 4.95
N LEU A 150 15.16 -17.55 5.74
CA LEU A 150 16.19 -18.50 6.17
C LEU A 150 15.62 -19.62 7.06
N TYR A 151 14.63 -19.32 7.90
CA TYR A 151 13.97 -20.34 8.73
C TYR A 151 13.11 -21.31 7.88
N GLN A 152 12.50 -20.81 6.81
CA GLN A 152 11.68 -21.62 5.90
C GLN A 152 12.54 -22.53 5.02
N ASN A 153 13.77 -22.13 4.71
CA ASN A 153 14.73 -22.94 3.97
C ASN A 153 15.19 -24.17 4.79
N GLU A 154 15.02 -25.36 4.22
CA GLU A 154 15.30 -26.63 4.92
C GLU A 154 16.78 -26.78 5.34
N ARG A 155 17.71 -26.36 4.47
CA ARG A 155 19.16 -26.49 4.73
C ARG A 155 19.59 -25.61 5.89
N CYS A 156 19.11 -24.37 5.92
CA CYS A 156 19.35 -23.44 7.01
C CYS A 156 18.72 -23.92 8.32
N ARG A 157 17.46 -24.38 8.27
CA ARG A 157 16.72 -24.86 9.45
C ARG A 157 17.34 -26.10 10.10
N LYS A 158 17.93 -27.01 9.32
CA LYS A 158 18.61 -28.21 9.85
C LYS A 158 19.81 -27.86 10.74
N ASN A 159 20.50 -26.76 10.46
CA ASN A 159 21.58 -26.28 11.31
C ASN A 159 21.00 -25.45 12.48
N LYS A 160 20.85 -26.09 13.64
CA LYS A 160 20.30 -25.45 14.85
C LYS A 160 21.12 -24.25 15.30
N LEU A 161 22.45 -24.34 15.25
CA LEU A 161 23.33 -23.24 15.63
C LEU A 161 23.07 -22.04 14.73
N PHE A 162 23.10 -22.24 13.40
CA PHE A 162 22.80 -21.18 12.44
C PHE A 162 21.41 -20.57 12.65
N THR A 163 20.40 -21.41 12.87
CA THR A 163 19.01 -20.97 13.09
C THR A 163 18.87 -20.12 14.34
N VAL A 164 19.50 -20.53 15.45
CA VAL A 164 19.48 -19.73 16.69
C VAL A 164 20.27 -18.44 16.51
N SER A 165 21.46 -18.49 15.89
CA SER A 165 22.29 -17.31 15.65
C SER A 165 21.59 -16.26 14.79
N GLN A 166 20.91 -16.65 13.70
CA GLN A 166 20.22 -15.70 12.82
C GLN A 166 18.96 -15.10 13.48
N ILE A 167 18.27 -15.85 14.34
CA ILE A 167 17.16 -15.33 15.17
C ILE A 167 17.69 -14.32 16.19
N ILE A 168 18.75 -14.65 16.93
CA ILE A 168 19.36 -13.74 17.90
C ILE A 168 19.81 -12.46 17.21
N LEU A 169 20.52 -12.57 16.08
CA LEU A 169 20.98 -11.43 15.30
C LEU A 169 19.80 -10.55 14.85
N THR A 170 18.71 -11.16 14.38
CA THR A 170 17.51 -10.43 13.97
C THR A 170 16.89 -9.66 15.12
N ILE A 171 16.74 -10.29 16.30
CA ILE A 171 16.23 -9.61 17.51
C ILE A 171 17.18 -8.47 17.90
N SER A 172 18.49 -8.70 17.88
CA SER A 172 19.48 -7.66 18.18
C SER A 172 19.44 -6.49 17.21
N ILE A 173 19.18 -6.72 15.92
CA ILE A 173 18.96 -5.67 14.91
C ILE A 173 17.69 -4.88 15.24
N VAL A 174 16.56 -5.55 15.52
CA VAL A 174 15.30 -4.85 15.83
C VAL A 174 15.49 -3.97 17.06
N LEU A 175 16.10 -4.52 18.12
CA LEU A 175 16.40 -3.75 19.32
C LEU A 175 17.37 -2.59 19.04
N SER A 176 18.39 -2.79 18.19
CA SER A 176 19.38 -1.76 17.91
C SER A 176 18.78 -0.51 17.28
N THR A 177 17.76 -0.67 16.44
CA THR A 177 17.07 0.47 15.82
C THR A 177 16.45 1.42 16.86
N MET A 178 15.93 0.88 17.96
CA MET A 178 15.35 1.67 19.05
C MET A 178 16.40 2.16 20.04
N PHE A 179 17.36 1.32 20.43
CA PHE A 179 18.44 1.70 21.37
C PHE A 179 19.38 2.76 20.81
N LEU A 180 19.56 2.81 19.49
CA LEU A 180 20.28 3.87 18.80
C LEU A 180 19.40 5.06 18.44
N LYS A 181 18.14 5.11 18.90
CA LYS A 181 17.21 6.20 18.61
C LYS A 181 17.10 6.51 17.12
N GLN A 182 17.13 5.47 16.29
CA GLN A 182 16.95 5.56 14.84
C GLN A 182 15.48 5.46 14.45
N HIS A 183 14.76 4.56 15.12
CA HIS A 183 13.38 4.22 14.83
C HIS A 183 12.52 4.32 16.09
N SER A 184 11.26 4.70 15.90
CA SER A 184 10.24 4.72 16.96
C SER A 184 9.58 3.35 17.09
N VAL A 185 9.15 2.96 18.30
CA VAL A 185 8.38 1.72 18.52
C VAL A 185 7.17 1.63 17.57
N ALA A 186 6.54 2.76 17.20
CA ALA A 186 5.42 2.77 16.27
C ALA A 186 5.79 2.28 14.86
N ASP A 187 6.96 2.68 14.34
CA ASP A 187 7.42 2.26 13.01
C ASP A 187 7.91 0.80 13.00
N VAL A 188 8.49 0.34 14.12
CA VAL A 188 8.93 -1.04 14.36
C VAL A 188 7.73 -1.98 14.34
N MET A 189 6.69 -1.65 15.11
CA MET A 189 5.46 -2.47 15.16
C MET A 189 4.76 -2.54 13.81
N THR A 190 4.72 -1.42 13.09
CA THR A 190 4.12 -1.38 11.75
C THR A 190 4.92 -2.22 10.75
N ALA A 191 6.25 -2.19 10.82
CA ALA A 191 7.11 -3.05 9.99
C ALA A 191 6.87 -4.54 10.26
N LEU A 192 6.69 -4.94 11.52
CA LEU A 192 6.37 -6.33 11.88
C LEU A 192 4.98 -6.75 11.37
N ILE A 193 3.98 -5.89 11.48
CA ILE A 193 2.63 -6.14 10.93
C ILE A 193 2.71 -6.31 9.41
N LEU A 194 3.42 -5.40 8.72
CA LEU A 194 3.63 -5.49 7.28
C LEU A 194 4.33 -6.80 6.90
N ASN A 195 5.32 -7.22 7.69
CA ASN A 195 6.01 -8.50 7.49
C ASN A 195 5.07 -9.70 7.62
N ILE A 196 4.16 -9.70 8.60
CA ILE A 196 3.12 -10.74 8.75
C ILE A 196 2.22 -10.78 7.51
N LEU A 197 1.77 -9.63 7.01
CA LEU A 197 0.94 -9.56 5.80
C LEU A 197 1.68 -10.09 4.57
N CYS A 198 2.94 -9.70 4.38
CA CYS A 198 3.78 -10.23 3.31
C CYS A 198 4.02 -11.73 3.45
N TYR A 199 4.20 -12.24 4.67
CA TYR A 199 4.32 -13.67 4.92
C TYR A 199 3.06 -14.42 4.50
N GLN A 200 1.87 -13.95 4.91
CA GLN A 200 0.60 -14.54 4.49
C GLN A 200 0.48 -14.56 2.96
N LEU A 201 0.84 -13.46 2.30
CA LEU A 201 0.80 -13.36 0.85
C LEU A 201 1.77 -14.32 0.16
N PHE A 202 3.07 -14.21 0.42
CA PHE A 202 4.11 -14.92 -0.34
C PHE A 202 4.32 -16.38 0.07
N TYR A 203 4.08 -16.71 1.34
CA TYR A 203 4.33 -18.06 1.85
C TYR A 203 3.08 -18.92 1.98
N ARG A 204 1.87 -18.33 1.99
CA ARG A 204 0.60 -19.08 2.08
C ARG A 204 -0.31 -18.88 0.87
N VAL A 205 -0.73 -17.65 0.59
CA VAL A 205 -1.76 -17.38 -0.43
C VAL A 205 -1.26 -17.65 -1.85
N LEU A 206 -0.13 -17.05 -2.25
CA LEU A 206 0.41 -17.20 -3.61
C LEU A 206 0.75 -18.66 -3.94
N PRO A 207 1.41 -19.45 -3.05
CA PRO A 207 1.63 -20.86 -3.30
C PRO A 207 0.34 -21.68 -3.39
N ALA A 208 -0.65 -21.42 -2.53
CA ALA A 208 -1.91 -22.17 -2.49
C ALA A 208 -2.82 -21.88 -3.70
N ARG A 209 -2.69 -20.70 -4.33
CA ARG A 209 -3.54 -20.27 -5.45
C ARG A 209 -2.79 -20.17 -6.77
N LYS A 210 -1.61 -20.77 -6.88
CA LYS A 210 -0.69 -20.59 -8.02
C LYS A 210 -1.36 -20.87 -9.38
N GLU A 211 -2.12 -21.95 -9.51
CA GLU A 211 -2.77 -22.35 -10.77
C GLU A 211 -3.84 -21.34 -11.18
N ARG A 212 -4.78 -21.03 -10.28
CA ARG A 212 -5.79 -20.00 -10.50
C ARG A 212 -5.17 -18.65 -10.82
N LEU A 213 -4.12 -18.24 -10.11
CA LEU A 213 -3.44 -16.98 -10.38
C LEU A 213 -2.75 -16.99 -11.75
N ALA A 214 -2.21 -18.11 -12.20
CA ALA A 214 -1.61 -18.23 -13.53
C ALA A 214 -2.66 -18.13 -14.65
N GLU A 215 -3.89 -18.59 -14.41
CA GLU A 215 -5.02 -18.43 -15.34
C GLU A 215 -5.52 -16.98 -15.42
N VAL A 216 -5.57 -16.29 -14.27
CA VAL A 216 -6.11 -14.92 -14.18
C VAL A 216 -5.06 -13.85 -14.57
N LEU A 217 -3.80 -14.02 -14.14
CA LEU A 217 -2.71 -13.05 -14.31
C LEU A 217 -1.89 -13.34 -15.58
N THR A 218 -2.55 -13.61 -16.69
CA THR A 218 -1.85 -13.76 -17.96
C THR A 218 -1.42 -12.40 -18.50
N ARG A 219 -0.35 -12.35 -19.30
CA ARG A 219 0.09 -11.09 -19.95
C ARG A 219 -1.02 -10.46 -20.79
N ARG A 220 -1.90 -11.28 -21.40
CA ARG A 220 -3.04 -10.81 -22.19
C ARG A 220 -4.12 -10.18 -21.32
N GLU A 221 -4.34 -10.73 -20.13
CA GLU A 221 -5.29 -10.19 -19.14
C GLU A 221 -4.78 -8.91 -18.48
N ILE A 222 -3.46 -8.78 -18.26
CA ILE A 222 -2.86 -7.62 -17.60
C ILE A 222 -2.59 -6.47 -18.58
N CYS A 223 -1.96 -6.75 -19.72
CA CYS A 223 -1.53 -5.74 -20.68
C CYS A 223 -2.65 -5.40 -21.70
N THR A 224 -3.86 -5.17 -21.20
CA THR A 224 -4.93 -4.56 -22.00
C THR A 224 -4.84 -3.04 -21.89
N VAL A 225 -5.30 -2.32 -22.92
CA VAL A 225 -5.32 -0.85 -22.89
C VAL A 225 -6.18 -0.31 -21.73
N PRO A 226 -7.39 -0.85 -21.46
CA PRO A 226 -8.17 -0.44 -20.29
C PRO A 226 -7.42 -0.61 -18.97
N ASN A 227 -6.80 -1.77 -18.74
CA ASN A 227 -6.10 -2.02 -17.48
C ASN A 227 -4.87 -1.13 -17.29
N LEU A 228 -4.16 -0.81 -18.38
CA LEU A 228 -3.06 0.15 -18.32
C LEU A 228 -3.56 1.54 -17.91
N LEU A 229 -4.70 1.97 -18.44
CA LEU A 229 -5.33 3.25 -18.09
C LEU A 229 -5.82 3.27 -16.63
N SER A 230 -6.41 2.19 -16.13
CA SER A 230 -6.80 2.05 -14.72
C SER A 230 -5.59 2.02 -13.79
N THR A 231 -4.52 1.32 -14.19
CA THR A 231 -3.25 1.34 -13.45
C THR A 231 -2.67 2.75 -13.40
N LEU A 232 -2.69 3.46 -14.53
CA LEU A 232 -2.26 4.86 -14.60
C LEU A 232 -3.11 5.73 -13.67
N ARG A 233 -4.43 5.56 -13.64
CA ARG A 233 -5.32 6.30 -12.71
C ARG A 233 -4.95 6.05 -11.24
N LEU A 234 -4.65 4.81 -10.88
CA LEU A 234 -4.19 4.49 -9.53
C LEU A 234 -2.86 5.18 -9.21
N CYS A 235 -1.90 5.21 -10.15
CA CYS A 235 -0.67 5.97 -10.01
C CYS A 235 -0.93 7.49 -9.88
N LEU A 236 -1.84 8.04 -10.68
CA LEU A 236 -2.24 9.45 -10.61
C LEU A 236 -2.84 9.80 -9.24
N ALA A 237 -3.64 8.89 -8.64
CA ALA A 237 -4.18 9.10 -7.30
C ALA A 237 -3.08 9.19 -6.23
N VAL A 238 -2.07 8.32 -6.30
CA VAL A 238 -0.90 8.36 -5.40
C VAL A 238 -0.09 9.65 -5.60
N VAL A 239 0.18 10.03 -6.85
CA VAL A 239 0.92 11.26 -7.17
C VAL A 239 0.15 12.51 -6.73
N PHE A 240 -1.15 12.56 -6.98
CA PHE A 240 -2.02 13.66 -6.56
C PHE A 240 -1.97 13.84 -5.04
N PHE A 241 -2.18 12.76 -4.29
CA PHE A 241 -2.20 12.82 -2.84
C PHE A 241 -0.82 13.13 -2.26
N GLY A 242 0.25 12.56 -2.84
CA GLY A 242 1.62 12.84 -2.41
C GLY A 242 2.06 14.27 -2.68
N ILE A 243 1.75 14.86 -3.83
CA ILE A 243 2.03 16.29 -4.11
C ILE A 243 1.26 17.17 -3.13
N PHE A 244 -0.02 16.86 -2.91
CA PHE A 244 -0.88 17.61 -2.01
C PHE A 244 -0.37 17.61 -0.56
N GLU A 245 0.00 16.45 -0.02
CA GLU A 245 0.52 16.34 1.35
C GLU A 245 1.92 16.97 1.48
N ARG A 246 2.78 16.82 0.47
CA ARG A 246 4.17 17.34 0.49
C ARG A 246 4.25 18.85 0.37
N TYR A 247 3.55 19.42 -0.61
CA TYR A 247 3.74 20.80 -1.04
C TYR A 247 2.50 21.68 -0.85
N GLY A 248 1.38 21.09 -0.44
CA GLY A 248 0.10 21.79 -0.35
C GLY A 248 -0.43 22.19 -1.73
N VAL A 249 -1.37 23.13 -1.73
CA VAL A 249 -2.11 23.54 -2.94
C VAL A 249 -1.45 24.69 -3.69
N GLY A 250 -0.66 25.53 -3.00
CA GLY A 250 -0.23 26.86 -3.44
C GLY A 250 0.20 26.95 -4.91
N GLU A 251 1.49 26.75 -5.17
CA GLU A 251 2.05 26.80 -6.54
C GLU A 251 1.68 25.57 -7.37
N TYR A 252 1.36 24.45 -6.72
CA TYR A 252 1.04 23.18 -7.36
C TYR A 252 -0.42 23.05 -7.81
N ARG A 253 -1.24 24.10 -7.64
CA ARG A 253 -2.67 24.11 -7.99
C ARG A 253 -2.92 23.65 -9.42
N THR A 254 -2.18 24.19 -10.39
CA THR A 254 -2.33 23.85 -11.81
C THR A 254 -1.98 22.38 -12.06
N VAL A 255 -0.92 21.87 -11.43
CA VAL A 255 -0.52 20.46 -11.54
C VAL A 255 -1.63 19.55 -10.98
N LEU A 256 -2.17 19.86 -9.80
CA LEU A 256 -3.26 19.10 -9.19
C LEU A 256 -4.53 19.08 -10.07
N VAL A 257 -4.86 20.21 -10.72
CA VAL A 257 -5.97 20.27 -11.69
C VAL A 257 -5.71 19.38 -12.89
N LEU A 258 -4.51 19.44 -13.47
CA LEU A 258 -4.14 18.61 -14.61
C LEU A 258 -4.18 17.12 -14.28
N LEU A 259 -3.78 16.73 -13.06
CA LEU A 259 -3.87 15.34 -12.59
C LEU A 259 -5.33 14.85 -12.50
N ILE A 260 -6.24 15.66 -11.97
CA ILE A 260 -7.68 15.31 -11.92
C ILE A 260 -8.25 15.20 -13.34
N LEU A 261 -7.92 16.13 -14.23
CA LEU A 261 -8.37 16.09 -15.62
C LEU A 261 -7.83 14.86 -16.35
N ALA A 262 -6.56 14.52 -16.14
CA ALA A 262 -5.97 13.30 -16.68
C ALA A 262 -6.67 12.04 -16.16
N ALA A 263 -6.95 11.97 -14.85
CA ALA A 263 -7.66 10.83 -14.25
C ALA A 263 -9.10 10.68 -14.76
N ALA A 264 -9.81 11.79 -14.97
CA ALA A 264 -11.14 11.78 -15.58
C ALA A 264 -11.07 11.35 -17.06
N ALA A 265 -10.06 11.81 -17.79
CA ALA A 265 -9.86 11.41 -19.18
C ALA A 265 -9.55 9.91 -19.30
N THR A 266 -8.72 9.35 -18.40
CA THR A 266 -8.41 7.91 -18.43
C THR A 266 -9.65 7.05 -18.16
N ASP A 267 -10.58 7.48 -17.27
CA ASP A 267 -11.86 6.79 -16.95
C ASP A 267 -12.89 6.83 -18.09
N VAL A 268 -12.88 7.92 -18.86
CA VAL A 268 -13.72 7.96 -20.06
C VAL A 268 -13.12 7.08 -21.15
N LEU A 269 -11.79 7.07 -21.28
CA LEU A 269 -11.08 6.34 -22.33
C LEU A 269 -11.10 4.84 -22.11
N ASP A 270 -10.81 4.34 -20.91
CA ASP A 270 -10.82 2.89 -20.63
C ASP A 270 -12.22 2.28 -20.83
N GLY A 271 -13.28 2.95 -20.38
CA GLY A 271 -14.66 2.51 -20.53
C GLY A 271 -15.14 2.56 -21.98
N ARG A 272 -14.67 3.54 -22.78
CA ARG A 272 -14.95 3.58 -24.22
C ARG A 272 -14.22 2.47 -24.97
N ILE A 273 -12.92 2.29 -24.69
CA ILE A 273 -12.07 1.29 -25.35
C ILE A 273 -12.53 -0.12 -25.00
N ALA A 274 -12.87 -0.39 -23.74
CA ALA A 274 -13.39 -1.69 -23.31
C ALA A 274 -14.68 -2.06 -24.06
N ARG A 275 -15.59 -1.09 -24.27
CA ARG A 275 -16.83 -1.30 -25.03
C ARG A 275 -16.60 -1.44 -26.53
N SER A 276 -15.70 -0.65 -27.13
CA SER A 276 -15.48 -0.67 -28.58
C SER A 276 -14.67 -1.88 -29.05
N PHE A 277 -13.75 -2.38 -28.24
CA PHE A 277 -12.88 -3.52 -28.58
C PHE A 277 -13.27 -4.82 -27.86
N ASN A 278 -14.43 -4.86 -27.20
CA ASN A 278 -14.93 -5.99 -26.40
C ASN A 278 -13.84 -6.63 -25.49
N SER A 279 -12.96 -5.77 -24.95
CA SER A 279 -11.72 -6.16 -24.28
C SER A 279 -11.89 -6.16 -22.77
N ILE A 280 -12.79 -7.01 -22.26
CA ILE A 280 -13.07 -7.17 -20.84
C ILE A 280 -12.11 -8.20 -20.25
N SER A 281 -11.32 -7.80 -19.25
CA SER A 281 -10.37 -8.68 -18.56
C SER A 281 -10.79 -8.93 -17.11
N GLN A 282 -10.42 -10.09 -16.56
CA GLN A 282 -10.71 -10.44 -15.17
C GLN A 282 -9.96 -9.54 -14.18
N VAL A 283 -8.74 -9.14 -14.55
CA VAL A 283 -7.93 -8.20 -13.77
C VAL A 283 -8.59 -6.81 -13.76
N GLY A 284 -9.09 -6.35 -14.91
CA GLY A 284 -9.77 -5.06 -15.04
C GLY A 284 -11.00 -4.95 -14.14
N ARG A 285 -11.80 -6.02 -14.03
CA ARG A 285 -12.99 -6.06 -13.15
C ARG A 285 -12.69 -5.75 -11.68
N ILE A 286 -11.46 -5.99 -11.22
CA ILE A 286 -11.03 -5.68 -9.85
C ILE A 286 -10.25 -4.36 -9.82
N LEU A 287 -9.38 -4.14 -10.81
CA LEU A 287 -8.50 -2.98 -10.87
C LEU A 287 -9.27 -1.67 -11.08
N ASP A 288 -10.26 -1.65 -11.97
CA ASP A 288 -10.99 -0.43 -12.34
C ASP A 288 -11.73 0.15 -11.12
N PRO A 289 -12.55 -0.63 -10.37
CA PRO A 289 -13.19 -0.13 -9.15
C PRO A 289 -12.18 0.35 -8.10
N VAL A 290 -11.05 -0.34 -7.94
CA VAL A 290 -10.02 0.07 -6.96
C VAL A 290 -9.39 1.40 -7.36
N ALA A 291 -9.03 1.58 -8.64
CA ALA A 291 -8.45 2.82 -9.14
C ALA A 291 -9.41 4.01 -9.03
N ASP A 292 -10.70 3.80 -9.36
CA ASP A 292 -11.74 4.81 -9.27
C ASP A 292 -11.95 5.29 -7.84
N LYS A 293 -12.05 4.35 -6.89
CA LYS A 293 -12.29 4.66 -5.48
C LYS A 293 -11.06 5.25 -4.81
N ALA A 294 -9.86 4.82 -5.19
CA ALA A 294 -8.62 5.46 -4.75
C ALA A 294 -8.59 6.94 -5.19
N MET A 295 -8.84 7.22 -6.47
CA MET A 295 -8.86 8.59 -7.00
C MET A 295 -9.98 9.44 -6.34
N GLN A 296 -11.19 8.89 -6.23
CA GLN A 296 -12.31 9.57 -5.57
C GLN A 296 -12.00 9.91 -4.11
N GLY A 297 -11.39 8.96 -3.38
CA GLY A 297 -11.01 9.15 -1.98
C GLY A 297 -10.00 10.27 -1.78
N VAL A 298 -8.92 10.29 -2.58
CA VAL A 298 -7.88 11.34 -2.46
C VAL A 298 -8.42 12.73 -2.86
N MET A 299 -9.34 12.79 -3.81
CA MET A 299 -10.01 14.03 -4.22
C MET A 299 -10.90 14.61 -3.11
N ILE A 300 -11.59 13.76 -2.34
CA ILE A 300 -12.38 14.20 -1.19
C ILE A 300 -11.44 14.61 -0.04
N ALA A 301 -10.36 13.83 0.19
CA ALA A 301 -9.37 14.13 1.23
C ALA A 301 -8.73 15.52 1.03
N TYR A 302 -8.45 15.89 -0.23
CA TYR A 302 -7.97 17.22 -0.59
C TYR A 302 -8.85 18.37 -0.04
N LEU A 303 -10.16 18.19 0.03
CA LEU A 303 -11.07 19.25 0.50
C LEU A 303 -11.05 19.44 2.03
N ILE A 304 -10.54 18.48 2.79
CA ILE A 304 -10.64 18.45 4.26
C ILE A 304 -10.00 19.66 4.94
N PRO A 305 -8.77 20.09 4.60
CA PRO A 305 -8.13 21.18 5.32
C PRO A 305 -8.88 22.51 5.18
N ARG A 306 -9.61 22.71 4.08
CA ARG A 306 -10.35 23.94 3.82
C ARG A 306 -11.82 23.88 4.22
N TYR A 307 -12.42 22.70 4.17
CA TYR A 307 -13.85 22.47 4.36
C TYR A 307 -14.11 21.31 5.33
N PRO A 308 -14.39 21.59 6.62
CA PRO A 308 -14.71 20.57 7.62
C PRO A 308 -15.84 19.59 7.21
N LEU A 309 -16.83 20.06 6.43
CA LEU A 309 -17.91 19.20 5.91
C LEU A 309 -17.36 18.06 5.04
N ALA A 310 -16.26 18.28 4.30
CA ALA A 310 -15.64 17.25 3.47
C ALA A 310 -15.12 16.06 4.31
N LYS A 311 -14.76 16.27 5.57
CA LYS A 311 -14.40 15.18 6.50
C LYS A 311 -15.58 14.22 6.69
N LEU A 312 -16.80 14.76 6.85
CA LEU A 312 -18.01 13.94 6.96
C LEU A 312 -18.33 13.21 5.66
N VAL A 313 -18.08 13.85 4.50
CA VAL A 313 -18.22 13.20 3.19
C VAL A 313 -17.22 12.06 3.03
N LEU A 314 -15.96 12.23 3.46
CA LEU A 314 -14.97 11.15 3.42
C LEU A 314 -15.37 9.99 4.35
N ILE A 315 -15.90 10.27 5.54
CA ILE A 315 -16.40 9.23 6.45
C ILE A 315 -17.56 8.47 5.79
N LEU A 316 -18.52 9.19 5.20
CA LEU A 316 -19.65 8.58 4.47
C LEU A 316 -19.15 7.73 3.28
N PHE A 317 -18.13 8.21 2.57
CA PHE A 317 -17.48 7.46 1.48
C PHE A 317 -16.90 6.14 2.00
N VAL A 318 -16.11 6.18 3.07
CA VAL A 318 -15.52 4.97 3.67
C VAL A 318 -16.61 4.00 4.14
N ILE A 319 -17.65 4.49 4.83
CA ILE A 319 -18.80 3.67 5.26
C ILE A 319 -19.45 3.00 4.06
N LYS A 320 -19.72 3.76 2.99
CA LYS A 320 -20.36 3.25 1.78
C LYS A 320 -19.51 2.17 1.11
N GLU A 321 -18.22 2.42 0.89
CA GLU A 321 -17.36 1.46 0.17
C GLU A 321 -17.12 0.20 1.02
N CYS A 322 -16.99 0.34 2.35
CA CYS A 322 -16.95 -0.80 3.27
C CYS A 322 -18.25 -1.61 3.23
N TYR A 323 -19.40 -0.95 3.28
CA TYR A 323 -20.71 -1.61 3.18
C TYR A 323 -20.85 -2.34 1.85
N MET A 324 -20.51 -1.69 0.73
CA MET A 324 -20.57 -2.31 -0.60
C MET A 324 -19.67 -3.54 -0.70
N THR A 325 -18.49 -3.49 -0.10
CA THR A 325 -17.57 -4.63 -0.07
C THR A 325 -18.14 -5.78 0.75
N VAL A 326 -18.63 -5.53 1.98
CA VAL A 326 -19.15 -6.56 2.87
C VAL A 326 -20.46 -7.16 2.34
N ALA A 327 -21.42 -6.32 1.98
CA ALA A 327 -22.71 -6.75 1.45
C ALA A 327 -22.57 -7.43 0.09
N GLY A 328 -21.73 -6.87 -0.79
CA GLY A 328 -21.45 -7.48 -2.10
C GLY A 328 -20.76 -8.84 -1.97
N TRP A 329 -19.84 -8.99 -1.01
CA TRP A 329 -19.22 -10.28 -0.69
C TRP A 329 -20.25 -11.31 -0.21
N LYS A 330 -21.16 -10.90 0.69
CA LYS A 330 -22.25 -11.76 1.16
C LYS A 330 -23.16 -12.21 0.01
N VAL A 331 -23.59 -11.29 -0.85
CA VAL A 331 -24.41 -11.60 -2.03
C VAL A 331 -23.70 -12.57 -2.97
N LEU A 332 -22.40 -12.40 -3.21
CA LEU A 332 -21.62 -13.30 -4.06
C LEU A 332 -21.49 -14.71 -3.47
N MET A 333 -21.47 -14.84 -2.14
CA MET A 333 -21.40 -16.14 -1.46
C MET A 333 -22.75 -16.86 -1.39
N GLU A 334 -23.84 -16.11 -1.20
CA GLU A 334 -25.18 -16.67 -0.97
C GLU A 334 -26.02 -16.77 -2.26
N THR A 335 -25.67 -16.00 -3.29
CA THR A 335 -26.42 -15.94 -4.56
C THR A 335 -25.51 -16.29 -5.75
N LYS A 336 -26.11 -16.71 -6.87
CA LYS A 336 -25.40 -16.85 -8.15
C LYS A 336 -25.47 -15.58 -9.01
N GLU A 337 -25.98 -14.49 -8.44
CA GLU A 337 -26.22 -13.26 -9.18
C GLU A 337 -24.94 -12.41 -9.27
N THR A 338 -24.73 -11.80 -10.42
CA THR A 338 -23.60 -10.89 -10.65
C THR A 338 -24.02 -9.47 -10.28
N ILE A 339 -23.22 -8.84 -9.43
CA ILE A 339 -23.45 -7.44 -9.05
C ILE A 339 -22.95 -6.53 -10.17
N GLU A 340 -23.88 -5.96 -10.93
CA GLU A 340 -23.56 -4.99 -11.97
C GLU A 340 -23.50 -3.56 -11.44
N ALA A 341 -22.61 -2.74 -12.03
CA ALA A 341 -22.46 -1.35 -11.68
C ALA A 341 -23.69 -0.52 -12.07
N GLN A 342 -24.34 0.10 -11.08
CA GLN A 342 -25.57 0.86 -11.26
C GLN A 342 -25.30 2.34 -11.60
N TRP A 343 -26.29 2.98 -12.24
CA TRP A 343 -26.20 4.37 -12.69
C TRP A 343 -25.95 5.37 -11.53
N HIS A 344 -26.56 5.14 -10.37
CA HIS A 344 -26.40 6.01 -9.20
C HIS A 344 -24.96 5.98 -8.65
N GLY A 345 -24.26 4.86 -8.80
CA GLY A 345 -22.84 4.76 -8.46
C GLY A 345 -21.98 5.65 -9.36
N LYS A 346 -22.24 5.62 -10.68
CA LYS A 346 -21.56 6.46 -11.67
C LYS A 346 -21.87 7.93 -11.48
N LEU A 347 -23.12 8.28 -11.20
CA LEU A 347 -23.53 9.66 -10.92
C LEU A 347 -22.79 10.22 -9.71
N ASN A 348 -22.70 9.46 -8.61
CA ASN A 348 -21.96 9.88 -7.43
C ASN A 348 -20.48 10.18 -7.74
N THR A 349 -19.82 9.33 -8.52
CA THR A 349 -18.44 9.57 -8.96
C THR A 349 -18.34 10.83 -9.81
N ALA A 350 -19.18 10.97 -10.84
CA ALA A 350 -19.19 12.15 -11.72
C ALA A 350 -19.41 13.47 -10.96
N VAL A 351 -20.38 13.50 -10.05
CA VAL A 351 -20.66 14.67 -9.20
C VAL A 351 -19.45 15.00 -8.33
N THR A 352 -18.81 13.99 -7.72
CA THR A 352 -17.61 14.22 -6.90
C THR A 352 -16.48 14.83 -7.73
N TYR A 353 -16.24 14.33 -8.94
CA TYR A 353 -15.23 14.87 -9.85
C TYR A 353 -15.51 16.32 -10.21
N VAL A 354 -16.73 16.64 -10.62
CA VAL A 354 -17.12 17.99 -11.02
C VAL A 354 -17.01 18.96 -9.84
N VAL A 355 -17.51 18.59 -8.65
CA VAL A 355 -17.44 19.45 -7.47
C VAL A 355 -16.00 19.72 -7.06
N VAL A 356 -15.16 18.69 -6.98
CA VAL A 356 -13.74 18.89 -6.62
C VAL A 356 -13.03 19.73 -7.67
N LEU A 357 -13.30 19.52 -8.97
CA LEU A 357 -12.72 20.32 -10.04
C LEU A 357 -13.15 21.79 -9.96
N ILE A 358 -14.43 22.08 -9.67
CA ILE A 358 -14.92 23.45 -9.47
C ILE A 358 -14.22 24.09 -8.26
N LEU A 359 -14.12 23.38 -7.13
CA LEU A 359 -13.51 23.91 -5.91
C LEU A 359 -12.00 24.08 -6.02
N LEU A 360 -11.33 23.22 -6.79
CA LEU A 360 -9.89 23.29 -7.02
C LEU A 360 -9.52 24.28 -8.13
N ALA A 361 -10.20 24.27 -9.29
CA ALA A 361 -9.84 25.09 -10.46
C ALA A 361 -10.58 26.43 -10.53
N GLY A 362 -11.80 26.48 -9.99
CA GLY A 362 -12.69 27.65 -10.09
C GLY A 362 -12.26 28.86 -9.25
N PRO A 363 -12.97 29.99 -9.38
CA PRO A 363 -12.75 31.16 -8.53
C PRO A 363 -13.02 30.80 -7.06
N ARG A 364 -12.45 31.57 -6.13
CA ARG A 364 -12.71 31.39 -4.69
C ARG A 364 -14.19 31.68 -4.40
N LEU A 365 -14.98 30.62 -4.31
CA LEU A 365 -16.40 30.72 -3.98
C LEU A 365 -16.60 31.07 -2.49
N PRO A 366 -17.71 31.74 -2.15
CA PRO A 366 -18.13 31.90 -0.77
C PRO A 366 -18.24 30.55 -0.06
N TYR A 367 -17.88 30.51 1.23
CA TYR A 367 -17.86 29.28 2.01
C TYR A 367 -19.21 28.54 2.01
N SER A 368 -20.32 29.29 2.05
CA SER A 368 -21.68 28.73 1.97
C SER A 368 -21.93 27.98 0.65
N THR A 369 -21.52 28.56 -0.49
CA THR A 369 -21.67 27.93 -1.81
C THR A 369 -20.82 26.67 -1.92
N SER A 370 -19.57 26.71 -1.43
CA SER A 370 -18.71 25.53 -1.39
C SER A 370 -19.32 24.40 -0.55
N ASN A 371 -19.92 24.73 0.61
CA ASN A 371 -20.59 23.73 1.45
C ASN A 371 -21.85 23.15 0.79
N VAL A 372 -22.59 23.93 0.00
CA VAL A 372 -23.73 23.41 -0.79
C VAL A 372 -23.24 22.40 -1.83
N LEU A 373 -22.15 22.70 -2.54
CA LEU A 373 -21.56 21.78 -3.51
C LEU A 373 -21.05 20.49 -2.85
N ILE A 374 -20.37 20.60 -1.71
CA ILE A 374 -19.92 19.43 -0.92
C ILE A 374 -21.11 18.65 -0.37
N GLY A 375 -22.17 19.33 0.06
CA GLY A 375 -23.43 18.72 0.49
C GLY A 375 -24.09 17.94 -0.63
N ALA A 376 -24.05 18.43 -1.89
CA ALA A 376 -24.55 17.69 -3.04
C ALA A 376 -23.78 16.37 -3.25
N CYS A 377 -22.46 16.35 -3.05
CA CYS A 377 -21.68 15.10 -3.04
C CYS A 377 -22.17 14.15 -1.94
N ALA A 378 -22.39 14.66 -0.72
CA ALA A 378 -22.87 13.86 0.41
C ALA A 378 -24.24 13.23 0.10
N VAL A 379 -25.17 14.00 -0.47
CA VAL A 379 -26.50 13.53 -0.86
C VAL A 379 -26.43 12.46 -1.95
N CYS A 380 -25.64 12.69 -3.01
CA CYS A 380 -25.46 11.68 -4.07
C CYS A 380 -24.85 10.38 -3.53
N MET A 381 -23.93 10.50 -2.58
CA MET A 381 -23.26 9.37 -1.95
C MET A 381 -24.20 8.59 -1.04
N ALA A 382 -25.00 9.27 -0.22
CA ALA A 382 -26.02 8.68 0.63
C ALA A 382 -27.11 7.99 -0.22
N MET A 383 -27.59 8.65 -1.27
CA MET A 383 -28.52 8.06 -2.24
C MET A 383 -27.94 6.79 -2.85
N SER A 384 -26.70 6.83 -3.33
CA SER A 384 -26.05 5.64 -3.89
C SER A 384 -25.91 4.52 -2.87
N LEU A 385 -25.62 4.82 -1.59
CA LEU A 385 -25.57 3.82 -0.53
C LEU A 385 -26.94 3.18 -0.29
N SER A 386 -27.99 3.99 -0.13
CA SER A 386 -29.36 3.51 0.09
C SER A 386 -29.85 2.63 -1.06
N MET A 387 -29.58 3.01 -2.30
CA MET A 387 -30.00 2.24 -3.48
C MET A 387 -29.25 0.90 -3.59
N TYR A 388 -27.93 0.88 -3.37
CA TYR A 388 -27.17 -0.38 -3.32
C TYR A 388 -27.64 -1.27 -2.16
N ALA A 389 -27.94 -0.69 -1.00
CA ALA A 389 -28.45 -1.44 0.14
C ALA A 389 -29.82 -2.09 -0.14
N ALA A 390 -30.72 -1.37 -0.83
CA ALA A 390 -31.99 -1.92 -1.28
C ALA A 390 -31.79 -3.05 -2.29
N GLN A 391 -30.93 -2.85 -3.30
CA GLN A 391 -30.61 -3.86 -4.31
C GLN A 391 -30.04 -5.15 -3.68
N PHE A 392 -29.06 -5.03 -2.78
CA PHE A 392 -28.48 -6.20 -2.12
C PHE A 392 -29.48 -6.92 -1.23
N ARG A 393 -30.40 -6.19 -0.57
CA ARG A 393 -31.45 -6.81 0.24
C ARG A 393 -32.41 -7.62 -0.64
N GLU A 394 -32.87 -7.04 -1.75
CA GLU A 394 -33.78 -7.70 -2.69
C GLU A 394 -33.16 -8.98 -3.28
N MET A 395 -31.88 -8.94 -3.67
CA MET A 395 -31.15 -10.13 -4.16
C MET A 395 -31.09 -11.26 -3.12
N LEU A 396 -30.85 -10.93 -1.85
CA LEU A 396 -30.80 -11.91 -0.76
C LEU A 396 -32.19 -12.48 -0.42
N GLU A 397 -33.23 -11.64 -0.42
CA GLU A 397 -34.62 -12.06 -0.18
C GLU A 397 -35.11 -13.01 -1.28
N HIS A 398 -34.77 -12.74 -2.55
CA HIS A 398 -35.11 -13.61 -3.67
C HIS A 398 -34.51 -15.02 -3.54
N GLN A 399 -33.28 -15.17 -3.04
CA GLN A 399 -32.69 -16.49 -2.78
C GLN A 399 -33.38 -17.20 -1.62
N ASN A 400 -33.62 -16.51 -0.51
CA ASN A 400 -34.29 -17.09 0.65
C ASN A 400 -35.70 -17.59 0.30
N GLY A 401 -36.44 -16.82 -0.51
CA GLY A 401 -37.76 -17.22 -1.01
C GLY A 401 -37.73 -18.42 -1.97
N ARG A 402 -36.69 -18.56 -2.81
CA ARG A 402 -36.48 -19.76 -3.64
C ARG A 402 -36.16 -20.98 -2.78
N TYR A 403 -35.34 -20.82 -1.75
CA TYR A 403 -34.97 -21.90 -0.84
C TYR A 403 -36.18 -22.45 -0.08
N GLN A 404 -37.04 -21.57 0.46
CA GLN A 404 -38.28 -21.94 1.14
C GLN A 404 -39.26 -22.68 0.21
N ARG A 405 -39.44 -22.22 -1.04
CA ARG A 405 -40.28 -22.91 -2.03
C ARG A 405 -39.73 -24.29 -2.40
N LYS A 406 -38.41 -24.44 -2.48
CA LYS A 406 -37.76 -25.74 -2.78
C LYS A 406 -37.91 -26.73 -1.62
N MET A 407 -37.86 -26.26 -0.37
CA MET A 407 -38.15 -27.07 0.82
C MET A 407 -39.61 -27.51 0.88
N GLN A 408 -40.56 -26.63 0.55
CA GLN A 408 -41.99 -26.97 0.57
C GLN A 408 -42.40 -27.89 -0.59
N GLY A 409 -41.82 -27.73 -1.78
CA GLY A 409 -42.12 -28.59 -2.95
C GLY A 409 -41.48 -29.98 -2.89
N GLY A 410 -40.41 -30.17 -2.10
CA GLY A 410 -39.76 -31.47 -1.91
C GLY A 410 -40.54 -32.45 -1.02
N PHE A 411 -41.58 -31.98 -0.32
CA PHE A 411 -42.44 -32.81 0.54
C PHE A 411 -43.72 -33.31 -0.14
N SER A 412 -43.97 -32.97 -1.42
CA SER A 412 -45.17 -33.41 -2.17
C SER A 412 -44.88 -34.45 -3.27
N GLY A 413 -43.71 -35.09 -3.26
CA GLY A 413 -43.36 -36.16 -4.18
C GLY A 413 -42.82 -37.37 -3.45
N ASN A 414 -43.71 -38.15 -2.82
CA ASN A 414 -43.53 -39.55 -2.47
C ASN A 414 -44.89 -40.24 -2.47
#